data_AF-A0A1I7YWV0-F1
#
_entry.id   AF-A0A1I7YWV0-F1
#
_cell.length_a   1.000
_cell.length_b   1.000
_cell.length_c   1.000
_cell.angle_alpha   90.00
_cell.angle_beta   90.00
_cell.angle_gamma   90.00
#
_symmetry.space_group_name_H-M   'P 1'
#
loop_
_entity.id
_entity.type
_entity.pdbx_description
1 polymer ?
#
loop_
_entity_poly.entity_id
_entity_poly.type
_entity_poly.pdbx_seq_one_letter_code
_entity_poly.pdbx_strand_id
1 'polypeptide(L)'
;MFAPLVIRAIHAVASLKNAKATIESDPSFSSLIMTVVSPSPPTFPKKIGKNTYNALLFFLALFLAIAIGIAGIKAIDAIGTYEASPKPCDLNAYLDKAHLLHVRYTWFFHDSLSRSMRNGERSTWRKPASRRLEELIEKAQASQKDLSESEDDEYRNNLALRQVYFALAEKRTHDDVIAAIERYIKSINIDRVFVMQKFLAEYLASPPENAEERLNGSRVPFDLKIAQLKEDVPIAQLKEDVPVEYHQFIDRYWKDLKRSTIPGLKEDCLPEDDNARDKCPVVEI
;
A
#
# COMPACT_ATOMS: atom_id res chain seq x y z
N MET A 1 -5.18 3.80 1.05
CA MET A 1 -4.69 2.58 1.73
C MET A 1 -5.33 2.23 3.10
N PHE A 2 -6.27 3.00 3.67
CA PHE A 2 -6.99 2.62 4.91
C PHE A 2 -8.27 1.78 4.67
N ALA A 3 -8.72 1.66 3.43
CA ALA A 3 -9.96 0.97 3.07
C ALA A 3 -10.01 -0.52 3.50
N PRO A 4 -8.94 -1.34 3.38
CA PRO A 4 -9.05 -2.77 3.68
C PRO A 4 -9.27 -3.06 5.17
N LEU A 5 -8.68 -2.25 6.05
CA LEU A 5 -8.80 -2.39 7.51
C LEU A 5 -10.15 -1.91 8.02
N VAL A 6 -10.66 -0.81 7.45
CA VAL A 6 -12.00 -0.29 7.77
C VAL A 6 -13.09 -1.25 7.27
N ILE A 7 -12.94 -1.82 6.07
CA ILE A 7 -13.88 -2.83 5.54
C ILE A 7 -13.90 -4.09 6.41
N ARG A 8 -12.73 -4.58 6.85
CA ARG A 8 -12.66 -5.74 7.77
C ARG A 8 -13.29 -5.45 9.13
N ALA A 9 -13.12 -4.24 9.67
CA ALA A 9 -13.76 -3.82 10.92
C ALA A 9 -15.29 -3.71 10.77
N ILE A 10 -15.77 -3.16 9.65
CA ILE A 10 -17.21 -3.09 9.33
C ILE A 10 -17.79 -4.50 9.16
N HIS A 11 -17.07 -5.42 8.51
CA HIS A 11 -17.50 -6.80 8.34
C HIS A 11 -17.56 -7.57 9.68
N ALA A 12 -16.61 -7.31 10.60
CA ALA A 12 -16.63 -7.89 11.94
C ALA A 12 -17.82 -7.37 12.78
N VAL A 13 -18.15 -6.08 12.67
CA VAL A 13 -19.32 -5.48 13.35
C VAL A 13 -20.64 -5.99 12.75
N ALA A 14 -20.70 -6.19 11.43
CA ALA A 14 -21.86 -6.78 10.76
C ALA A 14 -22.06 -8.26 11.15
N SER A 15 -20.97 -9.03 11.27
CA SER A 15 -20.98 -10.42 11.74
C SER A 15 -21.50 -10.54 13.18
N LEU A 16 -21.12 -9.62 14.07
CA LEU A 16 -21.63 -9.56 15.44
C LEU A 16 -23.13 -9.21 15.52
N LYS A 17 -23.64 -8.37 14.61
CA LYS A 17 -25.08 -8.08 14.52
C LYS A 17 -25.88 -9.29 14.03
N ASN A 18 -25.32 -10.07 13.09
CA ASN A 18 -25.97 -11.29 12.59
C ASN A 18 -25.95 -12.42 13.62
N ALA A 19 -24.86 -12.58 14.38
CA ALA A 19 -24.78 -13.56 15.46
C ALA A 19 -25.82 -13.31 16.58
N LYS A 20 -26.21 -12.04 16.80
CA LYS A 20 -27.28 -11.68 17.73
C LYS A 20 -28.67 -12.10 17.22
N ALA A 21 -28.89 -12.07 15.91
CA ALA A 21 -30.15 -12.48 15.29
C ALA A 21 -30.33 -14.00 15.26
N THR A 22 -29.25 -14.78 15.14
CA THR A 22 -29.30 -16.25 15.10
C THR A 22 -29.58 -16.88 16.48
N ILE A 23 -29.30 -16.18 17.58
CA ILE A 23 -29.57 -16.67 18.95
C ILE A 23 -31.05 -16.49 19.34
N GLU A 24 -31.80 -15.61 18.67
CA GLU A 24 -33.23 -15.37 18.94
C GLU A 24 -34.18 -16.28 18.14
N SER A 25 -33.66 -17.16 17.26
CA SER A 25 -34.50 -17.97 16.35
C SER A 25 -34.37 -19.49 16.51
N ASP A 26 -33.79 -20.01 17.60
CA ASP A 26 -33.64 -21.46 17.81
C ASP A 26 -34.71 -22.02 18.78
N PRO A 27 -35.76 -22.73 18.29
CA PRO A 27 -36.82 -23.29 19.13
C PRO A 27 -36.42 -24.55 19.89
N SER A 28 -35.16 -24.99 19.84
CA SER A 28 -34.70 -26.25 20.45
C SER A 28 -34.35 -26.18 21.95
N PHE A 29 -34.38 -25.00 22.58
CA PHE A 29 -34.02 -24.82 24.00
C PHE A 29 -35.20 -25.01 24.99
N SER A 30 -36.23 -25.76 24.63
CA SER A 30 -37.48 -25.87 25.40
C SER A 30 -37.68 -27.14 26.24
N SER A 31 -36.67 -28.01 26.44
CA SER A 31 -36.93 -29.32 27.11
C SER A 31 -36.00 -29.77 28.24
N LEU A 32 -35.21 -28.88 28.86
CA LEU A 32 -34.46 -29.27 30.06
C LEU A 32 -34.56 -28.20 31.15
N ILE A 33 -34.79 -28.68 32.39
CA ILE A 33 -34.95 -27.95 33.65
C ILE A 33 -36.43 -27.79 34.09
N MET A 34 -37.02 -28.92 34.49
CA MET A 34 -38.04 -28.96 35.54
C MET A 34 -37.35 -29.40 36.83
N THR A 35 -36.93 -28.44 37.64
CA THR A 35 -36.72 -28.64 39.08
C THR A 35 -37.00 -27.30 39.75
N VAL A 36 -38.23 -27.21 40.26
CA VAL A 36 -38.79 -26.03 40.91
C VAL A 36 -38.11 -25.87 42.27
N VAL A 37 -37.03 -25.10 42.31
CA VAL A 37 -36.62 -24.38 43.52
C VAL A 37 -37.22 -23.00 43.40
N SER A 38 -38.20 -22.71 44.25
CA SER A 38 -38.91 -21.43 44.33
C SER A 38 -37.90 -20.28 44.48
N PRO A 39 -37.64 -19.46 43.44
CA PRO A 39 -36.81 -18.28 43.59
C PRO A 39 -37.67 -17.20 44.25
N SER A 40 -37.17 -16.65 45.35
CA SER A 40 -37.65 -15.39 45.89
C SER A 40 -37.86 -14.37 44.76
N PRO A 41 -38.94 -13.56 44.80
CA PRO A 41 -39.32 -12.66 43.71
C PRO A 41 -38.11 -11.83 43.28
N PRO A 42 -37.76 -11.80 41.98
CA PRO A 42 -36.67 -10.97 41.51
C PRO A 42 -37.00 -9.53 41.87
N THR A 43 -36.26 -8.95 42.80
CA THR A 43 -36.24 -7.52 43.04
C THR A 43 -35.86 -6.87 41.73
N PHE A 44 -36.87 -6.38 40.99
CA PHE A 44 -36.67 -5.65 39.76
C PHE A 44 -35.68 -4.53 40.03
N PRO A 45 -34.55 -4.48 39.30
CA PRO A 45 -33.56 -3.45 39.54
C PRO A 45 -34.23 -2.09 39.36
N LYS A 46 -34.09 -1.25 40.39
CA LYS A 46 -34.49 0.16 40.42
C LYS A 46 -34.21 0.77 39.05
N LYS A 47 -35.23 1.35 38.40
CA LYS A 47 -35.10 2.06 37.11
C LYS A 47 -33.84 2.91 37.15
N ILE A 48 -32.81 2.49 36.42
CA ILE A 48 -31.58 3.24 36.26
C ILE A 48 -31.99 4.59 35.68
N GLY A 49 -31.71 5.67 36.40
CA GLY A 49 -32.06 7.01 35.96
C GLY A 49 -31.45 7.30 34.59
N LYS A 50 -32.16 8.06 33.76
CA LYS A 50 -31.67 8.48 32.43
C LYS A 50 -30.26 9.08 32.50
N ASN A 51 -29.94 9.78 33.60
CA ASN A 51 -28.63 10.38 33.84
C ASN A 51 -27.52 9.33 34.06
N THR A 52 -27.81 8.26 34.81
CA THR A 52 -26.87 7.14 35.02
C THR A 52 -26.62 6.36 33.73
N TYR A 53 -27.63 6.18 32.88
CA TYR A 53 -27.47 5.55 31.57
C TYR A 53 -26.57 6.38 30.64
N ASN A 54 -26.83 7.69 30.55
CA ASN A 54 -26.02 8.60 29.73
C ASN A 54 -24.56 8.66 30.20
N ALA A 55 -24.33 8.68 31.51
CA ALA A 55 -22.97 8.64 32.07
C ALA A 55 -22.24 7.35 31.67
N LEU A 56 -22.90 6.19 31.78
CA LEU A 56 -22.31 4.90 31.43
C LEU A 56 -21.98 4.80 29.92
N LEU A 57 -22.85 5.34 29.07
CA LEU A 57 -22.63 5.43 27.62
C LEU A 57 -21.45 6.33 27.27
N PHE A 58 -21.32 7.47 27.96
CA PHE A 58 -20.19 8.38 27.79
C PHE A 58 -18.86 7.71 28.18
N PHE A 59 -18.81 7.04 29.34
CA PHE A 59 -17.60 6.32 29.76
C PHE A 59 -17.25 5.19 28.79
N LEU A 60 -18.23 4.42 28.31
CA LEU A 60 -18.00 3.37 27.32
C LEU A 60 -17.40 3.94 26.02
N ALA A 61 -17.95 5.05 25.51
CA ALA A 61 -17.42 5.72 24.32
C ALA A 61 -15.99 6.24 24.54
N LEU A 62 -15.70 6.78 25.73
CA LEU A 62 -14.37 7.24 26.11
C LEU A 62 -13.35 6.07 26.15
N PHE A 63 -13.71 4.95 26.78
CA PHE A 63 -12.85 3.76 26.82
C PHE A 63 -12.59 3.19 25.43
N LEU A 64 -13.60 3.15 24.56
CA LEU A 64 -13.44 2.75 23.15
C LEU A 64 -12.48 3.68 22.42
N ALA A 65 -12.62 5.00 22.57
CA ALA A 65 -11.74 5.97 21.95
C ALA A 65 -10.28 5.80 22.42
N ILE A 66 -10.07 5.60 23.73
CA ILE A 66 -8.74 5.33 24.31
C ILE A 66 -8.16 4.02 23.76
N ALA A 67 -8.94 2.94 23.73
CA ALA A 67 -8.48 1.64 23.23
C ALA A 67 -8.08 1.70 21.75
N ILE A 68 -8.87 2.40 20.92
CA ILE A 68 -8.55 2.66 19.52
C ILE A 68 -7.26 3.48 19.39
N GLY A 69 -7.08 4.51 20.22
CA GLY A 69 -5.87 5.32 20.25
C GLY A 69 -4.62 4.50 20.60
N ILE A 70 -4.69 3.67 21.65
CA ILE A 70 -3.58 2.80 22.07
C ILE A 70 -3.25 1.76 20.99
N ALA A 71 -4.27 1.12 20.40
CA ALA A 71 -4.07 0.16 19.31
C ALA A 71 -3.42 0.84 18.08
N GLY A 72 -3.83 2.07 17.76
CA GLY A 72 -3.24 2.88 16.70
C GLY A 72 -1.77 3.20 16.95
N ILE A 73 -1.41 3.64 18.16
CA ILE A 73 -0.01 3.93 18.53
C ILE A 73 0.85 2.66 18.43
N LYS A 74 0.38 1.52 18.96
CA LYS A 74 1.11 0.25 18.86
C LYS A 74 1.28 -0.22 17.41
N ALA A 75 0.29 0.02 16.56
CA ALA A 75 0.42 -0.27 15.13
C ALA A 75 1.48 0.62 14.45
N ILE A 76 1.56 1.91 14.83
CA ILE A 76 2.58 2.84 14.34
C ILE A 76 3.98 2.42 14.81
N ASP A 77 4.14 2.05 16.08
CA ASP A 77 5.42 1.57 16.62
C ASP A 77 5.87 0.27 15.94
N ALA A 78 4.94 -0.66 15.71
CA ALA A 78 5.23 -1.89 14.97
C ALA A 78 5.72 -1.58 13.53
N ILE A 79 5.15 -0.57 12.87
CA ILE A 79 5.61 -0.09 11.56
C ILE A 79 7.01 0.54 11.66
N GLY A 80 7.34 1.23 12.76
CA GLY A 80 8.69 1.72 13.03
C GLY A 80 9.71 0.59 13.18
N THR A 81 9.37 -0.45 13.96
CA THR A 81 10.25 -1.63 14.14
C THR A 81 10.40 -2.47 12.88
N TYR A 82 9.45 -2.39 11.94
CA TYR A 82 9.53 -3.10 10.66
C TYR A 82 10.72 -2.67 9.81
N GLU A 83 11.11 -1.39 9.86
CA GLU A 83 12.30 -0.87 9.15
C GLU A 83 13.59 -1.48 9.69
N ALA A 84 13.68 -1.71 11.00
CA ALA A 84 14.85 -2.30 11.65
C ALA A 84 14.85 -3.84 11.63
N SER A 85 13.81 -4.48 11.09
CA SER A 85 13.78 -5.93 11.00
C SER A 85 14.80 -6.40 9.95
N PRO A 86 15.48 -7.54 10.17
CA PRO A 86 16.49 -8.03 9.24
C PRO A 86 15.86 -8.40 7.88
N LYS A 87 16.72 -8.63 6.89
CA LYS A 87 16.32 -9.18 5.59
C LYS A 87 15.58 -10.52 5.77
N PRO A 88 14.37 -10.69 5.23
CA PRO A 88 13.66 -11.96 5.30
C PRO A 88 14.45 -13.07 4.57
N CYS A 89 14.48 -14.28 5.13
CA CYS A 89 15.13 -15.43 4.49
C CYS A 89 14.35 -15.91 3.25
N ASP A 90 13.03 -15.75 3.26
CA ASP A 90 12.19 -16.04 2.09
C ASP A 90 12.29 -14.91 1.06
N LEU A 91 12.54 -15.29 -0.19
CA LEU A 91 12.80 -14.34 -1.26
C LEU A 91 11.57 -13.50 -1.61
N ASN A 92 10.38 -14.09 -1.60
CA ASN A 92 9.14 -13.37 -1.87
C ASN A 92 8.84 -12.39 -0.74
N ALA A 93 9.03 -12.80 0.52
CA ALA A 93 8.91 -11.93 1.67
C ALA A 93 9.90 -10.75 1.63
N TYR A 94 11.13 -10.97 1.16
CA TYR A 94 12.09 -9.89 0.91
C TYR A 94 11.57 -8.89 -0.14
N LEU A 95 11.11 -9.37 -1.30
CA LEU A 95 10.60 -8.50 -2.37
C LEU A 95 9.36 -7.71 -1.91
N ASP A 96 8.44 -8.37 -1.20
CA ASP A 96 7.23 -7.76 -0.65
C ASP A 96 7.60 -6.69 0.40
N LYS A 97 8.60 -6.96 1.23
CA LYS A 97 9.14 -5.99 2.20
C LYS A 97 9.81 -4.80 1.52
N ALA A 98 10.61 -5.03 0.47
CA ALA A 98 11.26 -3.97 -0.29
C ALA A 98 10.23 -3.03 -0.93
N HIS A 99 9.15 -3.61 -1.49
CA HIS A 99 8.03 -2.84 -2.02
C HIS A 99 7.30 -2.04 -0.94
N LEU A 100 7.02 -2.63 0.23
CA LEU A 100 6.37 -1.92 1.33
C LEU A 100 7.20 -0.74 1.84
N LEU A 101 8.52 -0.90 1.97
CA LEU A 101 9.42 0.20 2.31
C LEU A 101 9.34 1.31 1.27
N HIS A 102 9.36 0.97 -0.03
CA HIS A 102 9.24 1.96 -1.09
C HIS A 102 7.92 2.74 -1.03
N VAL A 103 6.78 2.07 -0.86
CA VAL A 103 5.47 2.72 -0.73
C VAL A 103 5.47 3.72 0.43
N ARG A 104 6.06 3.36 1.57
CA ARG A 104 6.18 4.23 2.74
C ARG A 104 7.03 5.47 2.44
N TYR A 105 8.20 5.30 1.83
CA TYR A 105 9.07 6.43 1.49
C TYR A 105 8.45 7.36 0.45
N THR A 106 7.75 6.80 -0.53
CA THR A 106 6.97 7.57 -1.50
C THR A 106 5.88 8.39 -0.80
N TRP A 107 5.20 7.84 0.21
CA TRP A 107 4.25 8.60 1.03
C TRP A 107 4.92 9.78 1.77
N PHE A 108 6.07 9.57 2.41
CA PHE A 108 6.82 10.65 3.07
C PHE A 108 7.26 11.74 2.08
N PHE A 109 7.68 11.33 0.89
CA PHE A 109 8.02 12.24 -0.20
C PHE A 109 6.81 13.13 -0.57
N HIS A 110 5.64 12.53 -0.82
CA HIS A 110 4.43 13.28 -1.17
C HIS A 110 3.95 14.20 -0.06
N ASP A 111 3.99 13.77 1.21
CA ASP A 111 3.63 14.59 2.36
C ASP A 111 4.58 15.79 2.51
N SER A 112 5.89 15.56 2.40
CA SER A 112 6.91 16.61 2.47
C SER A 112 6.74 17.65 1.35
N LEU A 113 6.53 17.19 0.12
CA LEU A 113 6.24 18.07 -1.02
C LEU A 113 4.95 18.88 -0.79
N SER A 114 3.87 18.21 -0.38
CA SER A 114 2.57 18.85 -0.14
C SER A 114 2.65 19.91 0.96
N ARG A 115 3.34 19.63 2.06
CA ARG A 115 3.55 20.60 3.15
C ARG A 115 4.37 21.80 2.68
N SER A 116 5.40 21.55 1.87
CA SER A 116 6.23 22.62 1.31
C SER A 116 5.43 23.55 0.40
N MET A 117 4.53 23.00 -0.43
CA MET A 117 3.63 23.79 -1.28
C MET A 117 2.62 24.62 -0.49
N ARG A 118 2.12 24.12 0.65
CA ARG A 118 1.12 24.83 1.48
C ARG A 118 1.72 25.96 2.32
N ASN A 119 2.94 25.76 2.82
CA ASN A 119 3.55 26.68 3.79
C ASN A 119 4.47 27.72 3.15
N GLY A 120 4.67 27.65 1.84
CA GLY A 120 5.62 28.46 1.11
C GLY A 120 5.03 29.71 0.46
N GLU A 121 5.70 30.85 0.60
CA GLU A 121 5.56 31.92 -0.41
C GLU A 121 6.02 31.37 -1.76
N ARG A 122 5.22 31.55 -2.82
CA ARG A 122 5.37 30.87 -4.13
C ARG A 122 6.79 30.88 -4.71
N SER A 123 7.60 31.89 -4.41
CA SER A 123 8.95 32.07 -4.97
C SER A 123 10.09 31.49 -4.12
N THR A 124 9.89 31.18 -2.83
CA THR A 124 11.00 30.85 -1.91
C THR A 124 11.00 29.40 -1.42
N TRP A 125 9.91 28.66 -1.60
CA TRP A 125 9.76 27.31 -1.03
C TRP A 125 10.48 26.20 -1.80
N ARG A 126 10.76 26.40 -3.09
CA ARG A 126 11.25 25.33 -3.98
C ARG A 126 12.63 24.81 -3.57
N LYS A 127 13.59 25.71 -3.27
CA LYS A 127 14.95 25.30 -2.86
C LYS A 127 14.98 24.53 -1.53
N PRO A 128 14.33 25.00 -0.43
CA PRO A 128 14.23 24.21 0.79
C PRO A 128 13.48 22.89 0.60
N ALA A 129 12.45 22.86 -0.24
CA ALA A 129 11.72 21.64 -0.54
C ALA A 129 12.60 20.63 -1.27
N SER A 130 13.30 21.06 -2.33
CA SER A 130 14.25 20.23 -3.08
C SER A 130 15.23 19.52 -2.15
N ARG A 131 15.94 20.25 -1.27
CA ARG A 131 16.88 19.65 -0.31
C ARG A 131 16.24 18.60 0.60
N ARG A 132 15.05 18.88 1.14
CA ARG A 132 14.32 17.93 1.98
C ARG A 132 13.89 16.68 1.21
N LEU A 133 13.54 16.84 -0.07
CA LEU A 133 13.17 15.72 -0.92
C LEU A 133 14.40 14.87 -1.27
N GLU A 134 15.55 15.49 -1.54
CA GLU A 134 16.84 14.79 -1.74
C GLU A 134 17.20 13.96 -0.51
N GLU A 135 17.16 14.55 0.69
CA GLU A 135 17.42 13.83 1.95
C GLU A 135 16.49 12.61 2.14
N LEU A 136 15.21 12.72 1.75
CA LEU A 136 14.25 11.62 1.80
C LEU A 136 14.57 10.52 0.77
N ILE A 137 14.99 10.90 -0.43
CA ILE A 137 15.40 9.95 -1.49
C ILE A 137 16.65 9.19 -1.04
N GLU A 138 17.67 9.89 -0.55
CA GLU A 138 18.92 9.28 -0.07
C GLU A 138 18.64 8.30 1.06
N LYS A 139 17.81 8.69 2.04
CA LYS A 139 17.41 7.81 3.13
C LYS A 139 16.66 6.57 2.63
N ALA A 140 15.75 6.75 1.67
CA ALA A 140 15.01 5.65 1.09
C ALA A 140 15.91 4.66 0.32
N GLN A 141 16.87 5.16 -0.45
CA GLN A 141 17.87 4.34 -1.14
C GLN A 141 18.78 3.61 -0.15
N ALA A 142 19.27 4.29 0.89
CA ALA A 142 20.06 3.68 1.94
C ALA A 142 19.30 2.54 2.63
N SER A 143 18.02 2.73 2.96
CA SER A 143 17.18 1.66 3.52
C SER A 143 16.98 0.48 2.56
N GLN A 144 16.90 0.72 1.25
CA GLN A 144 16.81 -0.37 0.26
C GLN A 144 18.13 -1.18 0.17
N LYS A 145 19.28 -0.50 0.25
CA LYS A 145 20.61 -1.14 0.27
C LYS A 145 20.84 -1.94 1.55
N ASP A 146 20.47 -1.36 2.69
CA ASP A 146 20.54 -2.04 3.98
C ASP A 146 19.64 -3.29 3.98
N LEU A 147 18.41 -3.18 3.45
CA LEU A 147 17.51 -4.33 3.32
C LEU A 147 18.04 -5.40 2.36
N SER A 148 18.68 -5.02 1.26
CA SER A 148 19.22 -5.97 0.28
C SER A 148 20.48 -6.67 0.78
N GLU A 149 21.19 -6.07 1.73
CA GLU A 149 22.55 -6.45 2.14
C GLU A 149 23.50 -6.53 0.92
N SER A 150 23.28 -5.66 -0.06
CA SER A 150 23.95 -5.69 -1.36
C SER A 150 24.17 -4.28 -1.91
N GLU A 151 25.39 -4.04 -2.40
CA GLU A 151 25.76 -2.80 -3.10
C GLU A 151 25.31 -2.76 -4.56
N ASP A 152 24.90 -3.90 -5.12
CA ASP A 152 24.32 -3.97 -6.46
C ASP A 152 22.91 -3.37 -6.47
N ASP A 153 22.75 -2.20 -7.10
CA ASP A 153 21.47 -1.51 -7.25
C ASP A 153 20.44 -2.34 -8.06
N GLU A 154 20.90 -3.29 -8.89
CA GLU A 154 20.02 -4.19 -9.66
C GLU A 154 19.67 -5.49 -8.92
N TYR A 155 20.25 -5.74 -7.74
CA TYR A 155 20.09 -6.99 -6.99
C TYR A 155 18.62 -7.39 -6.82
N ARG A 156 17.77 -6.45 -6.41
CA ARG A 156 16.33 -6.67 -6.22
C ARG A 156 15.63 -7.07 -7.53
N ASN A 157 15.95 -6.41 -8.64
CA ASN A 157 15.34 -6.68 -9.94
C ASN A 157 15.78 -8.03 -10.49
N ASN A 158 17.08 -8.33 -10.38
CA ASN A 158 17.67 -9.61 -10.80
C ASN A 158 17.06 -10.78 -10.03
N LEU A 159 16.82 -10.60 -8.72
CA LEU A 159 16.13 -11.59 -7.90
C LEU A 159 14.67 -11.79 -8.31
N ALA A 160 13.91 -10.71 -8.53
CA ALA A 160 12.52 -10.81 -8.94
C ALA A 160 12.39 -11.45 -10.33
N LEU A 161 13.28 -11.12 -11.27
CA LEU A 161 13.30 -11.74 -12.59
C LEU A 161 13.59 -13.25 -12.52
N ARG A 162 14.55 -13.66 -11.67
CA ARG A 162 14.81 -15.10 -11.42
C ARG A 162 13.58 -15.82 -10.89
N GLN A 163 12.75 -15.18 -10.04
CA GLN A 163 11.51 -15.78 -9.57
C GLN A 163 10.49 -16.00 -10.71
N VAL A 164 10.41 -15.08 -11.67
CA VAL A 164 9.58 -15.29 -12.88
C VAL A 164 10.05 -16.51 -13.65
N TYR A 165 11.35 -16.60 -13.95
CA TYR A 165 11.90 -17.75 -14.68
C TYR A 165 11.73 -19.07 -13.94
N PHE A 166 11.90 -19.05 -12.62
CA PHE A 166 11.69 -20.23 -11.80
C PHE A 166 10.22 -20.67 -11.81
N ALA A 167 9.27 -19.74 -11.66
CA ALA A 167 7.85 -20.06 -11.71
C ALA A 167 7.43 -20.66 -13.06
N LEU A 168 7.99 -20.13 -14.16
CA LEU A 168 7.77 -20.64 -15.52
C LEU A 168 8.39 -22.03 -15.73
N ALA A 169 9.65 -22.22 -15.32
CA ALA A 169 10.38 -23.47 -15.53
C ALA A 169 9.81 -24.65 -14.72
N GLU A 170 9.40 -24.38 -13.48
CA GLU A 170 8.79 -25.38 -12.59
C GLU A 170 7.31 -25.67 -12.91
N LYS A 171 6.76 -25.05 -13.97
CA LYS A 171 5.35 -25.16 -14.36
C LYS A 171 4.41 -24.93 -13.17
N ARG A 172 4.70 -23.88 -12.39
CA ARG A 172 3.86 -23.50 -11.26
C ARG A 172 2.45 -23.12 -11.73
N THR A 173 1.56 -22.94 -10.77
CA THR A 173 0.19 -22.52 -11.08
C THR A 173 0.20 -21.18 -11.82
N HIS A 174 -0.84 -20.93 -12.61
CA HIS A 174 -1.03 -19.65 -13.30
C HIS A 174 -0.89 -18.45 -12.32
N ASP A 175 -1.51 -18.56 -11.15
CA ASP A 175 -1.47 -17.52 -10.11
C ASP A 175 -0.04 -17.28 -9.58
N ASP A 176 0.78 -18.33 -9.43
CA ASP A 176 2.17 -18.20 -9.00
C ASP A 176 3.02 -17.44 -10.03
N VAL A 177 2.78 -17.69 -11.33
CA VAL A 177 3.47 -16.99 -12.43
C VAL A 177 3.05 -15.52 -12.45
N ILE A 178 1.75 -15.23 -12.36
CA ILE A 178 1.23 -13.86 -12.26
C ILE A 178 1.84 -13.12 -11.06
N ALA A 179 1.87 -13.75 -9.88
CA ALA A 179 2.44 -13.14 -8.69
C ALA A 179 3.96 -12.87 -8.82
N ALA A 180 4.70 -13.75 -9.49
CA ALA A 180 6.12 -13.53 -9.78
C ALA A 180 6.33 -12.35 -10.75
N ILE A 181 5.53 -12.29 -11.83
CA ILE A 181 5.53 -11.19 -12.80
C ILE A 181 5.21 -9.87 -12.08
N GLU A 182 4.18 -9.86 -11.24
CA GLU A 182 3.77 -8.69 -10.47
C GLU A 182 4.92 -8.15 -9.61
N ARG A 183 5.65 -9.03 -8.90
CA ARG A 183 6.80 -8.64 -8.08
C ARG A 183 7.93 -8.05 -8.90
N TYR A 184 8.21 -8.61 -10.08
CA TYR A 184 9.22 -8.04 -10.98
C TYR A 184 8.81 -6.67 -11.52
N ILE A 185 7.56 -6.50 -11.97
CA ILE A 185 7.08 -5.18 -12.42
C ILE A 185 7.15 -4.16 -11.27
N LYS A 186 6.77 -4.55 -10.05
CA LYS A 186 6.92 -3.71 -8.85
C LYS A 186 8.38 -3.34 -8.60
N SER A 187 9.32 -4.28 -8.73
CA SER A 187 10.74 -4.01 -8.47
C SER A 187 11.32 -3.00 -9.46
N ILE A 188 10.95 -3.11 -10.75
CA ILE A 188 11.29 -2.13 -11.80
C ILE A 188 10.68 -0.77 -11.50
N ASN A 189 9.42 -0.73 -11.03
CA ASN A 189 8.77 0.53 -10.73
C ASN A 189 9.41 1.28 -9.56
N ILE A 190 9.97 0.58 -8.57
CA ILE A 190 10.69 1.22 -7.47
C ILE A 190 11.81 2.12 -8.00
N ASP A 191 12.61 1.62 -8.95
CA ASP A 191 13.71 2.39 -9.55
C ASP A 191 13.20 3.52 -10.44
N ARG A 192 12.15 3.25 -11.23
CA ARG A 192 11.47 4.28 -12.04
C ARG A 192 11.02 5.44 -11.16
N VAL A 193 10.40 5.15 -10.03
CA VAL A 193 9.90 6.16 -9.09
C VAL A 193 11.06 6.93 -8.45
N PHE A 194 12.17 6.27 -8.07
CA PHE A 194 13.35 6.97 -7.56
C PHE A 194 13.94 7.96 -8.58
N VAL A 195 14.07 7.54 -9.84
CA VAL A 195 14.53 8.42 -10.92
C VAL A 195 13.61 9.63 -11.07
N MET A 196 12.29 9.42 -11.04
CA MET A 196 11.30 10.50 -11.14
C MET A 196 11.30 11.42 -9.91
N GLN A 197 11.47 10.88 -8.70
CA GLN A 197 11.57 11.66 -7.46
C GLN A 197 12.82 12.54 -7.46
N LYS A 198 13.96 11.98 -7.88
CA LYS A 198 15.21 12.71 -8.02
C LYS A 198 15.09 13.82 -9.05
N PHE A 199 14.53 13.52 -10.22
CA PHE A 199 14.25 14.53 -11.24
C PHE A 199 13.38 15.68 -10.69
N LEU A 200 12.32 15.38 -9.95
CA LEU A 200 11.46 16.41 -9.36
C LEU A 200 12.20 17.25 -8.31
N ALA A 201 13.04 16.63 -7.48
CA ALA A 201 13.86 17.37 -6.52
C ALA A 201 14.86 18.30 -7.22
N GLU A 202 15.53 17.82 -8.28
CA GLU A 202 16.43 18.63 -9.12
C GLU A 202 15.68 19.79 -9.80
N TYR A 203 14.51 19.51 -10.38
CA TYR A 203 13.65 20.51 -11.03
C TYR A 203 13.23 21.62 -10.05
N LEU A 204 12.94 21.27 -8.80
CA LEU A 204 12.60 22.26 -7.77
C LEU A 204 13.82 23.11 -7.35
N ALA A 205 15.03 22.56 -7.34
CA ALA A 205 16.24 23.35 -7.07
C ALA A 205 16.55 24.33 -8.20
N SER A 206 16.56 23.81 -9.43
CA SER A 206 16.87 24.55 -10.65
C SER A 206 16.33 23.78 -11.85
N PRO A 207 15.20 24.21 -12.46
CA PRO A 207 14.66 23.56 -13.64
C PRO A 207 15.72 23.48 -14.74
N PRO A 208 16.05 22.28 -15.25
CA PRO A 208 17.01 22.16 -16.32
C PRO A 208 16.40 22.68 -17.64
N GLU A 209 17.23 23.25 -18.51
CA GLU A 209 16.93 23.30 -19.95
C GLU A 209 16.60 21.87 -20.40
N ASN A 210 15.66 21.66 -21.33
CA ASN A 210 15.21 20.33 -21.79
C ASN A 210 14.66 19.35 -20.73
N ALA A 211 14.11 19.86 -19.62
CA ALA A 211 13.46 19.09 -18.56
C ALA A 211 12.55 17.94 -19.06
N GLU A 212 11.65 18.23 -20.01
CA GLU A 212 10.73 17.24 -20.57
C GLU A 212 11.46 16.10 -21.28
N GLU A 213 12.41 16.42 -22.16
CA GLU A 213 13.20 15.44 -22.91
C GLU A 213 14.01 14.55 -21.95
N ARG A 214 14.65 15.16 -20.95
CA ARG A 214 15.40 14.43 -19.92
C ARG A 214 14.50 13.49 -19.11
N LEU A 215 13.32 13.95 -18.70
CA LEU A 215 12.37 13.13 -17.96
C LEU A 215 11.88 11.96 -18.82
N ASN A 216 11.52 12.21 -20.08
CA ASN A 216 11.07 11.18 -21.00
C ASN A 216 12.19 10.16 -21.29
N GLY A 217 13.40 10.64 -21.57
CA GLY A 217 14.58 9.78 -21.78
C GLY A 217 14.91 8.90 -20.57
N SER A 218 14.75 9.44 -19.35
CA SER A 218 14.99 8.69 -18.11
C SER A 218 13.99 7.54 -17.87
N ARG A 219 12.82 7.56 -18.52
CA ARG A 219 11.78 6.53 -18.38
C ARG A 219 11.96 5.35 -19.33
N VAL A 220 12.59 5.58 -20.50
CA VAL A 220 12.77 4.59 -21.57
C VAL A 220 13.41 3.27 -21.09
N PRO A 221 14.48 3.28 -20.27
CA PRO A 221 15.10 2.02 -19.83
C PRO A 221 14.14 1.10 -19.07
N PHE A 222 13.17 1.66 -18.34
CA PHE A 222 12.19 0.87 -17.58
C PHE A 222 11.14 0.26 -18.51
N ASP A 223 10.63 1.03 -19.47
CA ASP A 223 9.70 0.50 -20.49
C ASP A 223 10.37 -0.62 -21.31
N LEU A 224 11.68 -0.50 -21.60
CA LEU A 224 12.44 -1.55 -22.29
C LEU A 224 12.53 -2.84 -21.45
N LYS A 225 12.81 -2.74 -20.14
CA LYS A 225 12.85 -3.92 -19.24
C LYS A 225 11.50 -4.64 -19.17
N ILE A 226 10.39 -3.90 -19.27
CA ILE A 226 9.04 -4.49 -19.32
C ILE A 226 8.75 -5.12 -20.69
N ALA A 227 9.19 -4.50 -21.78
CA ALA A 227 9.07 -5.08 -23.11
C ALA A 227 9.86 -6.40 -23.23
N GLN A 228 11.10 -6.42 -22.73
CA GLN A 228 11.95 -7.61 -22.69
C GLN A 228 11.30 -8.74 -21.88
N LEU A 229 10.69 -8.44 -20.73
CA LEU A 229 9.94 -9.44 -19.97
C LEU A 229 8.85 -10.12 -20.81
N LYS A 230 8.12 -9.35 -21.63
CA LYS A 230 7.08 -9.91 -22.51
C LYS A 230 7.68 -10.79 -23.60
N GLU A 231 8.86 -10.45 -24.13
CA GLU A 231 9.55 -11.27 -25.12
C GLU A 231 10.09 -12.57 -24.50
N ASP A 232 10.62 -12.48 -23.27
CA ASP A 232 11.28 -13.58 -22.57
C ASP A 232 10.30 -14.56 -21.90
N VAL A 233 9.09 -14.13 -21.55
CA VAL A 233 8.02 -15.04 -21.07
C VAL A 233 7.66 -15.98 -22.23
N PRO A 234 8.05 -17.28 -22.17
CA PRO A 234 8.08 -18.11 -23.36
C PRO A 234 6.68 -18.30 -23.95
N ILE A 235 6.49 -17.83 -25.18
CA ILE A 235 5.36 -18.20 -26.04
C ILE A 235 5.40 -19.72 -26.33
N ALA A 236 6.58 -20.33 -26.26
CA ALA A 236 6.88 -21.62 -26.88
C ALA A 236 6.58 -22.88 -26.04
N GLN A 237 6.30 -22.78 -24.74
CA GLN A 237 6.03 -23.97 -23.92
C GLN A 237 4.54 -24.22 -23.61
N LEU A 238 3.65 -23.31 -24.00
CA LEU A 238 2.21 -23.45 -23.79
C LEU A 238 1.53 -23.64 -25.15
N LYS A 239 1.35 -24.91 -25.53
CA LYS A 239 0.32 -25.25 -26.51
C LYS A 239 -1.01 -24.75 -25.95
N GLU A 240 -1.74 -23.96 -26.75
CA GLU A 240 -3.04 -23.32 -26.47
C GLU A 240 -2.96 -22.01 -25.65
N ASP A 241 -3.27 -20.89 -26.32
CA ASP A 241 -3.89 -19.61 -25.90
C ASP A 241 -3.44 -18.83 -24.63
N VAL A 242 -2.63 -19.42 -23.74
CA VAL A 242 -2.18 -18.83 -22.46
C VAL A 242 -1.17 -17.66 -22.59
N PRO A 243 -0.30 -17.53 -23.63
CA PRO A 243 0.68 -16.43 -23.71
C PRO A 243 0.06 -15.02 -23.79
N VAL A 244 -1.15 -14.91 -24.35
CA VAL A 244 -1.82 -13.62 -24.54
C VAL A 244 -2.25 -13.02 -23.20
N GLU A 245 -2.65 -13.86 -22.24
CA GLU A 245 -3.13 -13.42 -20.94
C GLU A 245 -2.03 -12.75 -20.11
N TYR A 246 -0.83 -13.34 -20.07
CA TYR A 246 0.31 -12.72 -19.36
C TYR A 246 0.70 -11.39 -19.97
N HIS A 247 0.70 -11.26 -21.30
CA HIS A 247 1.02 -10.00 -21.97
C HIS A 247 -0.02 -8.93 -21.65
N GLN A 248 -1.31 -9.27 -21.71
CA GLN A 248 -2.40 -8.36 -21.34
C GLN A 248 -2.32 -7.94 -19.87
N PHE A 249 -2.00 -8.88 -18.97
CA PHE A 249 -1.77 -8.59 -17.56
C PHE A 249 -0.59 -7.62 -17.39
N ILE A 250 0.58 -7.91 -17.98
CA ILE A 250 1.77 -7.06 -17.91
C ILE A 250 1.45 -5.65 -18.40
N ASP A 251 0.79 -5.52 -19.56
CA ASP A 251 0.46 -4.22 -20.16
C ASP A 251 -0.49 -3.41 -19.28
N ARG A 252 -1.57 -4.05 -18.80
CA ARG A 252 -2.55 -3.39 -17.92
C ARG A 252 -1.90 -2.99 -16.60
N TYR A 253 -1.22 -3.94 -15.95
CA TYR A 253 -0.61 -3.72 -14.65
C TYR A 253 0.48 -2.65 -14.71
N TRP A 254 1.33 -2.67 -15.74
CA TRP A 254 2.35 -1.65 -15.93
C TRP A 254 1.76 -0.27 -16.22
N LYS A 255 0.71 -0.19 -17.06
CA LYS A 255 -0.02 1.07 -17.29
C LYS A 255 -0.57 1.66 -15.99
N ASP A 256 -1.26 0.85 -15.21
CA ASP A 256 -1.88 1.25 -13.94
C ASP A 256 -0.82 1.67 -12.92
N LEU A 257 0.29 0.93 -12.84
CA LEU A 257 1.39 1.23 -11.94
C LEU A 257 2.10 2.53 -12.32
N LYS A 258 2.36 2.75 -13.63
CA LYS A 258 2.96 4.00 -14.12
C LYS A 258 2.14 5.23 -13.75
N ARG A 259 0.81 5.11 -13.80
CA ARG A 259 -0.15 6.17 -13.48
C ARG A 259 -0.24 6.38 -11.96
N SER A 260 -0.38 5.31 -11.18
CA SER A 260 -0.57 5.39 -9.72
C SER A 260 0.65 5.82 -8.92
N THR A 261 1.86 5.75 -9.49
CA THR A 261 3.10 6.08 -8.78
C THR A 261 3.84 7.30 -9.35
N ILE A 262 3.14 8.25 -9.97
CA ILE A 262 3.76 9.50 -10.42
C ILE A 262 4.07 10.39 -9.21
N PRO A 263 5.34 10.75 -8.93
CA PRO A 263 5.69 11.61 -7.81
C PRO A 263 4.99 12.97 -7.93
N GLY A 264 4.53 13.50 -6.80
CA GLY A 264 3.81 14.77 -6.73
C GLY A 264 2.32 14.71 -7.09
N LEU A 265 1.81 13.63 -7.70
CA LEU A 265 0.39 13.41 -7.92
C LEU A 265 -0.17 12.45 -6.86
N LYS A 266 -1.33 12.78 -6.28
CA LYS A 266 -2.08 11.83 -5.44
C LYS A 266 -2.98 10.98 -6.34
N GLU A 267 -3.31 9.78 -5.86
CA GLU A 267 -4.25 8.88 -6.55
C GLU A 267 -5.58 9.57 -6.90
N ASP A 268 -6.13 10.35 -5.96
CA ASP A 268 -7.35 11.17 -6.15
C ASP A 268 -7.24 12.23 -7.25
N CYS A 269 -6.02 12.52 -7.70
CA CYS A 269 -5.70 13.51 -8.73
C CYS A 269 -5.49 12.88 -10.10
N LEU A 270 -5.48 11.55 -10.21
CA LEU A 270 -5.22 10.88 -11.46
C LEU A 270 -6.48 10.91 -12.33
N PRO A 271 -6.43 11.46 -13.54
CA PRO A 271 -7.59 11.59 -14.40
C PRO A 271 -8.16 10.20 -14.72
N GLU A 272 -9.46 9.96 -14.45
CA GLU A 272 -10.12 8.65 -14.65
C GLU A 272 -9.78 8.05 -16.02
N ASP A 273 -9.74 8.90 -17.04
CA ASP A 273 -9.36 8.60 -18.42
C ASP A 273 -8.17 9.45 -18.87
N ASP A 274 -7.37 8.95 -19.82
CA ASP A 274 -6.16 9.63 -20.36
C ASP A 274 -6.45 11.04 -20.95
N ASN A 275 -7.72 11.42 -21.12
CA ASN A 275 -8.19 12.69 -21.70
C ASN A 275 -8.79 13.69 -20.69
N ALA A 276 -8.90 13.36 -19.41
CA ALA A 276 -9.48 14.27 -18.42
C ALA A 276 -8.44 15.26 -17.87
N ARG A 277 -8.84 16.52 -17.63
CA ARG A 277 -7.97 17.54 -17.04
C ARG A 277 -7.77 17.32 -15.54
N ASP A 278 -6.55 17.56 -15.07
CA ASP A 278 -6.15 17.38 -13.67
C ASP A 278 -6.89 18.36 -12.74
N LYS A 279 -7.41 17.84 -11.62
CA LYS A 279 -8.15 18.61 -10.60
C LYS A 279 -7.29 19.09 -9.43
N CYS A 280 -5.99 18.78 -9.42
CA CYS A 280 -5.10 19.06 -8.30
C CYS A 280 -4.02 20.09 -8.66
N PRO A 281 -3.42 20.75 -7.65
CA PRO A 281 -2.20 21.52 -7.87
C PRO A 281 -1.07 20.54 -8.19
N VAL A 282 -0.90 20.28 -9.48
CA VAL A 282 0.29 19.62 -10.01
C VAL A 282 1.42 20.65 -9.92
N VAL A 283 2.62 20.22 -9.54
CA VAL A 283 3.80 20.97 -9.97
C VAL A 283 3.80 20.80 -11.49
N GLU A 284 3.20 21.74 -12.22
CA GLU A 284 3.31 21.77 -13.69
C GLU A 284 4.81 21.77 -14.00
N ILE A 285 5.30 20.63 -14.48
CA ILE A 285 6.68 20.44 -14.93
C ILE A 285 6.77 20.95 -16.35
#